data_AF-A0A0P7W574-F1
#
_entry.id   AF-A0A0P7W574-F1
#
_cell.length_a   1.000
_cell.length_b   1.000
_cell.length_c   1.000
_cell.angle_alpha   90.00
_cell.angle_beta   90.00
_cell.angle_gamma   90.00
#
_symmetry.space_group_name_H-M   'P 1'
#
loop_
_entity.id
_entity.type
_entity.pdbx_description
1 polymer ?
#
loop_
_entity_poly.entity_id
_entity_poly.type
_entity_poly.pdbx_seq_one_letter_code
_entity_poly.pdbx_strand_id
1 'polypeptide(L)'
;GGPLSDVLKQAYLPVRNYETCSRSDWWGSIVKKTMGDSGGPLNCQVKGRYYVHGVTSFGSSLGCNTLRKPTVFTRVSAYIGWME
;
A
#
# COMPACT_ATOMS: atom_id res chain seq x y z
N GLY A 1 8.52 12.91 -11.49
CA GLY A 1 8.94 12.76 -10.09
C GLY A 1 10.07 13.72 -9.83
N GLY A 2 10.19 14.25 -8.61
CA GLY A 2 11.34 15.08 -8.20
C GLY A 2 12.59 14.23 -7.93
N PRO A 3 13.72 14.86 -7.59
CA PRO A 3 14.95 14.15 -7.23
C PRO A 3 14.73 13.22 -6.02
N LEU A 4 15.54 12.17 -5.92
CA LEU A 4 15.63 11.35 -4.71
C LEU A 4 15.99 12.26 -3.53
N SER A 5 15.33 12.06 -2.39
CA SER A 5 15.59 12.84 -1.18
C SER A 5 16.31 11.98 -0.17
N ASP A 6 17.40 12.52 0.38
CA ASP A 6 18.17 11.86 1.45
C ASP A 6 17.51 11.99 2.84
N VAL A 7 16.33 12.62 2.90
CA VAL A 7 15.55 12.82 4.12
C VAL A 7 14.22 12.10 3.99
N LEU A 8 13.83 11.36 5.04
CA LEU A 8 12.57 10.64 5.09
C LEU A 8 11.38 11.56 4.76
N LYS A 9 10.55 11.13 3.81
CA LYS A 9 9.30 11.81 3.44
C LYS A 9 8.12 11.00 3.93
N GLN A 10 7.08 11.71 4.36
CA GLN A 10 5.81 11.14 4.79
C GLN A 10 4.67 11.80 4.01
N ALA A 11 3.63 11.02 3.71
CA ALA A 11 2.43 11.51 3.07
C ALA A 11 1.21 10.77 3.63
N TYR A 12 0.12 11.50 3.80
CA TYR A 12 -1.17 10.89 4.14
C TYR A 12 -1.82 10.36 2.86
N LEU A 13 -2.14 9.07 2.86
CA LEU A 13 -2.78 8.41 1.71
C LEU A 13 -4.19 7.95 2.09
N PRO A 14 -5.23 8.35 1.32
CA PRO A 14 -6.57 7.82 1.53
C PRO A 14 -6.60 6.34 1.10
N VAL A 15 -6.95 5.46 2.04
CA VAL A 15 -7.03 4.01 1.78
C VAL A 15 -8.29 3.69 0.96
N ARG A 16 -8.17 2.71 0.05
CA ARG A 16 -9.30 2.13 -0.70
C ARG A 16 -9.40 0.64 -0.39
N ASN A 17 -10.63 0.11 -0.44
CA ASN A 17 -10.90 -1.30 -0.16
C ASN A 17 -10.49 -2.20 -1.34
N TYR A 18 -10.42 -3.51 -1.07
CA TYR A 18 -10.03 -4.52 -2.06
C TYR A 18 -11.00 -4.55 -3.25
N GLU A 19 -12.29 -4.37 -2.99
CA GLU A 19 -13.34 -4.38 -4.01
C GLU A 19 -13.12 -3.27 -5.04
N THR A 20 -12.74 -2.07 -4.60
CA THR A 20 -12.43 -0.96 -5.52
C THR A 20 -11.16 -1.24 -6.32
N CYS A 21 -10.10 -1.71 -5.66
CA CYS A 21 -8.81 -1.96 -6.31
C CYS A 21 -8.85 -3.12 -7.32
N SER A 22 -9.73 -4.09 -7.13
CA SER A 22 -9.90 -5.26 -8.01
C SER A 22 -10.82 -5.02 -9.22
N ARG A 23 -11.37 -3.81 -9.37
CA ARG A 23 -12.13 -3.43 -10.58
C ARG A 23 -11.24 -3.41 -11.82
N SER A 24 -11.82 -3.71 -12.98
CA SER A 24 -11.12 -3.75 -14.28
C SER A 24 -10.53 -2.40 -14.70
N ASP A 25 -11.18 -1.29 -14.32
CA ASP A 25 -10.69 0.07 -14.57
C ASP A 25 -9.60 0.52 -13.57
N TRP A 26 -9.29 -0.33 -12.59
CA TRP A 26 -8.19 -0.21 -11.63
C TRP A 26 -7.15 -1.29 -11.92
N TRP A 27 -6.77 -2.11 -10.95
CA TRP A 27 -5.76 -3.16 -11.13
C TRP A 27 -6.32 -4.48 -11.65
N GLY A 28 -7.64 -4.67 -11.61
CA GLY A 28 -8.26 -5.91 -12.04
C GLY A 28 -7.68 -7.13 -11.30
N SER A 29 -7.37 -8.18 -12.06
CA SER A 29 -6.80 -9.43 -11.56
C SER A 29 -5.33 -9.33 -11.11
N ILE A 30 -4.67 -8.19 -11.30
CA ILE A 30 -3.29 -7.95 -10.82
C ILE A 30 -3.28 -7.85 -9.28
N VAL A 31 -4.33 -7.28 -8.68
CA VAL A 31 -4.47 -7.19 -7.22
C VAL A 31 -4.99 -8.52 -6.65
N LYS A 32 -4.09 -9.29 -6.04
CA LYS A 32 -4.43 -10.50 -5.29
C LYS A 32 -4.41 -10.22 -3.78
N LYS A 33 -5.13 -11.03 -3.01
CA LYS A 33 -5.11 -10.95 -1.53
C LYS A 33 -3.75 -11.31 -0.93
N THR A 34 -2.88 -11.96 -1.70
CA THR A 34 -1.58 -12.52 -1.30
C THR A 34 -0.40 -11.75 -1.91
N MET A 35 -0.57 -10.49 -2.28
CA MET A 35 0.51 -9.70 -2.88
C MET A 35 1.62 -9.45 -1.85
N GLY A 36 2.87 -9.73 -2.22
CA GLY A 36 4.06 -9.65 -1.35
C GLY A 36 4.58 -8.22 -1.18
N ASP A 37 5.66 -8.02 -0.45
CA ASP A 37 6.14 -6.73 0.01
C ASP A 37 7.46 -6.27 -0.67
N SER A 38 7.46 -5.02 -1.16
CA SER A 38 8.65 -4.24 -1.51
C SER A 38 9.21 -3.42 -0.33
N GLY A 39 8.56 -3.43 0.85
CA GLY A 39 9.23 -3.15 2.14
C GLY A 39 8.92 -1.84 2.90
N GLY A 40 8.04 -0.95 2.42
CA GLY A 40 7.70 0.29 3.16
C GLY A 40 6.44 0.18 4.04
N PRO A 41 6.42 0.58 5.32
CA PRO A 41 5.22 0.41 6.16
C PRO A 41 4.14 1.47 5.89
N LEU A 42 2.89 1.03 5.77
CA LEU A 42 1.70 1.87 5.90
C LEU A 42 1.28 1.88 7.38
N ASN A 43 1.56 2.98 8.06
CA ASN A 43 1.16 3.19 9.44
C ASN A 43 -0.19 3.89 9.53
N CYS A 44 -1.09 3.40 10.38
CA CYS A 44 -2.35 4.06 10.71
C CYS A 44 -2.38 4.39 12.21
N GLN A 45 -2.84 5.60 12.55
CA GLN A 45 -3.03 5.99 13.93
C GLN A 45 -4.41 5.53 14.41
N VAL A 46 -4.44 4.66 15.41
CA VAL A 46 -5.66 4.17 16.05
C VAL A 46 -5.60 4.54 17.53
N LYS A 47 -6.54 5.38 17.99
CA LYS A 47 -6.63 5.84 19.39
C LYS A 47 -5.30 6.39 19.94
N GLY A 48 -4.59 7.19 19.14
CA GLY A 48 -3.34 7.84 19.54
C GLY A 48 -2.07 6.98 19.38
N ARG A 49 -2.18 5.69 19.05
CA ARG A 49 -1.04 4.79 18.81
C ARG A 49 -0.91 4.47 17.32
N TYR A 50 0.32 4.38 16.83
CA TYR A 50 0.60 3.97 15.46
C TYR A 50 0.66 2.44 15.36
N TYR A 51 -0.05 1.90 14.37
CA TYR A 51 -0.04 0.49 14.02
C TYR A 51 0.38 0.33 12.57
N VAL A 52 1.15 -0.71 12.27
CA VAL A 52 1.48 -1.08 10.89
C VAL A 52 0.30 -1.86 10.32
N HIS A 53 -0.40 -1.28 9.34
CA HIS A 53 -1.56 -1.91 8.70
C HIS A 53 -1.20 -2.57 7.36
N GLY A 54 -0.14 -2.10 6.72
CA GLY A 54 0.32 -2.68 5.47
C GLY A 54 1.81 -2.51 5.22
N VAL A 55 2.33 -3.29 4.27
CA VAL A 55 3.69 -3.12 3.73
C VAL A 55 3.59 -2.88 2.24
N THR A 56 4.29 -1.88 1.71
CA THR A 56 4.27 -1.50 0.30
C THR A 56 4.54 -2.72 -0.55
N SER A 57 3.67 -3.01 -1.51
CA SER A 57 3.76 -4.17 -2.39
C SER A 57 4.27 -3.77 -3.76
N PHE A 58 3.43 -3.07 -4.54
CA PHE A 58 3.77 -2.57 -5.87
C PHE A 58 2.98 -1.30 -6.19
N GLY A 59 3.39 -0.61 -7.25
CA GLY A 59 2.72 0.58 -7.77
C GLY A 59 2.76 0.60 -9.30
N SER A 60 2.20 1.66 -9.88
CA SER A 60 2.21 1.88 -11.33
C SER A 60 3.62 2.11 -11.86
N SER A 61 3.98 1.41 -12.94
CA SER A 61 5.20 1.67 -13.71
C SER A 61 5.16 3.04 -14.41
N LEU A 62 3.97 3.63 -14.59
CA LEU A 62 3.80 5.00 -15.09
C LEU A 62 4.16 6.07 -14.03
N GLY A 63 4.47 5.63 -12.80
CA GLY A 63 4.89 6.49 -11.70
C GLY A 63 3.77 6.82 -10.69
N CYS A 64 4.11 7.74 -9.78
CA CYS A 64 3.23 8.16 -8.68
C CYS A 64 2.00 8.92 -9.19
N ASN A 65 0.90 8.87 -8.43
CA ASN A 65 -0.35 9.59 -8.71
C ASN A 65 -1.01 9.22 -10.06
N THR A 66 -0.77 8.01 -10.54
CA THR A 66 -1.47 7.49 -11.72
C THR A 66 -2.96 7.27 -11.40
N LEU A 67 -3.85 7.82 -12.22
CA LEU A 67 -5.31 7.72 -12.03
C LEU A 67 -5.75 6.25 -11.94
N ARG A 68 -6.54 5.91 -10.90
CA ARG A 68 -7.05 4.55 -10.60
C ARG A 68 -5.96 3.47 -10.42
N LYS A 69 -4.71 3.87 -10.25
CA LYS A 69 -3.58 2.96 -10.02
C LYS A 69 -2.85 3.36 -8.72
N PRO A 70 -3.53 3.26 -7.56
CA PRO A 70 -2.89 3.55 -6.29
C PRO A 70 -1.77 2.54 -6.00
N THR A 71 -0.83 2.91 -5.14
CA THR A 71 0.11 1.96 -4.54
C THR A 71 -0.66 0.90 -3.76
N VAL A 72 -0.33 -0.36 -3.99
CA VAL A 72 -0.91 -1.52 -3.32
C VAL A 72 -0.04 -1.90 -2.14
N PHE A 73 -0.66 -2.25 -1.02
CA PHE A 73 0.01 -2.67 0.22
C PHE A 73 -0.44 -4.09 0.60
N THR A 74 0.50 -4.93 1.04
CA THR A 74 0.25 -6.22 1.69
C THR A 74 -0.44 -5.99 3.01
N ARG A 75 -1.51 -6.74 3.32
CA ARG A 75 -2.27 -6.58 4.56
C ARG A 75 -1.57 -7.31 5.72
N VAL A 76 -0.96 -6.56 6.64
CA VAL A 76 -0.21 -7.13 7.78
C VAL A 76 -1.07 -8.06 8.63
N SER A 77 -2.35 -7.74 8.82
CA SER A 77 -3.24 -8.59 9.63
C SER A 77 -3.46 -10.00 9.09
N ALA A 78 -3.16 -10.26 7.80
CA ALA A 78 -3.24 -11.60 7.23
C ALA A 78 -2.03 -12.49 7.58
N TYR A 79 -0.95 -11.90 8.10
CA TYR A 79 0.32 -12.58 8.36
C TYR A 79 0.70 -12.59 9.85
N ILE A 80 -0.18 -12.12 10.75
CA ILE A 80 0.10 -12.08 12.20
C ILE A 80 0.48 -13.47 12.72
N GLY A 81 -0.24 -14.53 12.35
CA GLY A 81 0.05 -15.89 12.81
C GLY A 81 1.36 -16.50 12.27
N TRP A 82 2.03 -15.87 11.30
CA TRP A 82 3.40 -16.25 10.91
C TRP A 82 4.47 -15.51 11.72
N MET A 83 4.15 -14.33 12.26
CA MET A 83 5.09 -13.49 13.02
C MET A 83 5.18 -13.86 14.52
N GLU A 84 4.32 -14.77 14.98
CA GLU A 84 4.33 -15.36 16.32
C GLU A 84 5.23 -16.60 16.36
#